data_AF-A0A4R8LVZ1-F1
#
_entry.id   AF-A0A4R8LVZ1-F1
#
_cell.length_a   1.000
_cell.length_b   1.000
_cell.length_c   1.000
_cell.angle_alpha   90.00
_cell.angle_beta   90.00
_cell.angle_gamma   90.00
#
_symmetry.space_group_name_H-M   'P 1'
#
loop_
_entity.id
_entity.type
_entity.pdbx_description
1 polymer ?
#
loop_
_entity_poly.entity_id
_entity_poly.type
_entity_poly.pdbx_seq_one_letter_code
_entity_poly.pdbx_strand_id
1 'polypeptide(L)'
;MRTNRTRGSETVSSQKSPSPLYVADGDVKVGIDLDGATLHLRDGADRFEPYESNKSYTFFGVQFSSPSGVRTLGFKYREKIIPLGHPLYVAGEARQSAGNLRIGRPSEKGKPFIVSVKSEEEVTAGVEGKAKTQFYIGIALVVIGLAIALFVK
;
A
#
# COMPACT_ATOMS: atom_id res chain seq x y z
N MET A 1 -35.68 26.51 -2.89
CA MET A 1 -34.25 26.46 -3.32
C MET A 1 -33.57 25.36 -2.52
N ARG A 2 -33.15 24.24 -3.14
CA ARG A 2 -32.55 23.09 -2.43
C ARG A 2 -31.03 23.23 -2.53
N THR A 3 -30.38 23.69 -1.47
CA THR A 3 -28.91 23.79 -1.42
C THR A 3 -28.33 22.37 -1.42
N ASN A 4 -27.75 21.95 -2.55
CA ASN A 4 -27.07 20.67 -2.64
C ASN A 4 -25.67 20.82 -2.04
N ARG A 5 -25.39 20.12 -0.94
CA ARG A 5 -24.06 20.10 -0.31
C ARG A 5 -23.36 18.80 -0.68
N THR A 6 -22.24 18.89 -1.38
CA THR A 6 -21.37 17.75 -1.68
C THR A 6 -20.31 17.61 -0.60
N ARG A 7 -20.07 16.38 -0.14
CA ARG A 7 -19.00 16.04 0.81
C ARG A 7 -17.87 15.36 0.04
N GLY A 8 -16.66 15.90 0.16
CA GLY A 8 -15.44 15.32 -0.39
C GLY A 8 -14.44 14.98 0.71
N SER A 9 -13.45 14.16 0.35
CA SER A 9 -12.25 13.92 1.16
C SER A 9 -11.04 13.92 0.24
N GLU A 10 -9.95 14.52 0.68
CA GLU A 10 -8.68 14.55 -0.05
C GLU A 10 -7.54 14.11 0.86
N THR A 11 -6.45 13.64 0.25
CA THR A 11 -5.24 13.30 1.01
C THR A 11 -4.41 14.55 1.17
N VAL A 12 -4.41 15.11 2.38
CA VAL A 12 -3.61 16.30 2.72
C VAL A 12 -2.17 15.96 3.10
N SER A 13 -1.90 14.70 3.46
CA SER A 13 -0.57 14.23 3.82
C SER A 13 -0.44 12.71 3.69
N SER A 14 0.76 12.26 3.31
CA SER A 14 1.15 10.86 3.28
C SER A 14 2.62 10.75 3.62
N GLN A 15 2.96 10.03 4.68
CA GLN A 15 4.34 9.85 5.13
C GLN A 15 4.64 8.38 5.39
N LYS A 16 5.92 8.02 5.24
CA LYS A 16 6.48 6.72 5.59
C LYS A 16 7.48 6.91 6.71
N SER A 17 7.48 6.02 7.69
CA SER A 17 8.49 6.03 8.74
C SER A 17 9.87 5.71 8.15
N PRO A 18 10.94 6.46 8.51
CA PRO A 18 12.31 6.16 8.08
C PRO A 18 12.97 5.03 8.88
N SER A 19 12.27 4.44 9.86
CA SER A 19 12.85 3.44 10.75
C SER A 19 13.41 2.22 9.99
N PRO A 20 14.64 1.76 10.31
CA PRO A 20 15.18 0.57 9.70
C PRO A 20 14.37 -0.67 10.11
N LEU A 21 14.13 -1.56 9.15
CA LEU A 21 13.40 -2.80 9.36
C LEU A 21 14.37 -3.99 9.30
N TYR A 22 14.19 -4.92 10.23
CA TYR A 22 14.97 -6.15 10.30
C TYR A 22 14.04 -7.35 10.43
N VAL A 23 14.38 -8.44 9.77
CA VAL A 23 13.83 -9.76 10.06
C VAL A 23 14.89 -10.53 10.83
N ALA A 24 14.46 -11.15 11.92
CA ALA A 24 15.29 -12.00 12.75
C ALA A 24 14.84 -13.45 12.61
N ASP A 25 15.80 -14.35 12.44
CA ASP A 25 15.61 -15.79 12.51
C ASP A 25 16.68 -16.36 13.43
N GLY A 26 16.27 -16.74 14.65
CA GLY A 26 17.19 -17.06 15.75
C GLY A 26 18.18 -15.92 16.02
N ASP A 27 19.47 -16.21 15.91
CA ASP A 27 20.57 -15.25 16.14
C ASP A 27 20.88 -14.39 14.89
N VAL A 28 20.30 -14.72 13.73
CA VAL A 28 20.56 -14.02 12.48
C VAL A 28 19.60 -12.84 12.34
N LYS A 29 20.14 -11.66 12.02
CA LYS A 29 19.36 -10.45 11.71
C LYS A 29 19.70 -9.97 10.32
N VAL A 30 18.69 -9.84 9.47
CA VAL A 30 18.83 -9.36 8.09
C VAL A 30 18.07 -8.06 7.94
N GLY A 31 18.76 -7.03 7.45
CA GLY A 31 18.14 -5.74 7.18
C GLY A 31 17.29 -5.77 5.92
N ILE A 32 16.17 -5.05 5.90
CA ILE A 32 15.31 -4.95 4.71
C ILE A 32 15.34 -3.50 4.22
N ASP A 33 15.61 -3.34 2.93
CA ASP A 33 15.44 -2.07 2.24
C ASP A 33 14.01 -2.00 1.67
N LEU A 34 13.16 -1.11 2.19
CA LEU A 34 11.77 -1.04 1.74
C LEU A 34 11.59 -0.30 0.41
N ASP A 35 12.66 0.24 -0.18
CA ASP A 35 12.54 1.05 -1.39
C ASP A 35 12.13 0.25 -2.63
N GLY A 36 11.02 0.67 -3.25
CA GLY A 36 10.36 -0.04 -4.35
C GLY A 36 9.72 -1.37 -3.98
N ALA A 37 9.58 -1.68 -2.69
CA ALA A 37 8.81 -2.85 -2.25
C ALA A 37 7.31 -2.63 -2.46
N THR A 38 6.63 -3.68 -2.88
CA THR A 38 5.18 -3.79 -2.76
C THR A 38 4.85 -4.15 -1.31
N LEU A 39 4.26 -3.20 -0.58
CA LEU A 39 3.98 -3.34 0.84
C LEU A 39 2.55 -3.83 1.09
N HIS A 40 2.44 -5.00 1.72
CA HIS A 40 1.18 -5.49 2.29
C HIS A 40 1.27 -5.33 3.80
N LEU A 41 0.69 -4.25 4.30
CA LEU A 41 0.76 -3.84 5.70
C LEU A 41 -0.56 -4.14 6.42
N ARG A 42 -0.49 -4.26 7.75
CA ARG A 42 -1.68 -4.36 8.60
C ARG A 42 -2.27 -2.97 8.82
N ASP A 43 -3.59 -2.85 8.86
CA ASP A 43 -4.22 -1.60 9.29
C ASP A 43 -3.92 -1.34 10.77
N GLY A 44 -3.48 -0.12 11.08
CA GLY A 44 -3.20 0.35 12.44
C GLY A 44 -4.32 1.24 12.96
N ALA A 45 -3.98 2.41 13.50
CA ALA A 45 -4.98 3.36 13.97
C ALA A 45 -5.80 3.99 12.81
N ASP A 46 -7.13 4.01 12.95
CA ASP A 46 -8.07 4.79 12.13
C ASP A 46 -8.89 5.69 13.06
N ARG A 47 -8.69 7.01 12.96
CA ARG A 47 -9.34 7.99 13.84
C ARG A 47 -9.76 9.24 13.07
N PHE A 48 -10.95 9.76 13.36
CA PHE A 48 -11.41 11.04 12.85
C PHE A 48 -11.31 12.11 13.94
N GLU A 49 -10.70 13.24 13.62
CA GLU A 49 -10.58 14.39 14.49
C GLU A 49 -11.37 15.58 13.90
N PRO A 50 -12.44 16.04 14.57
CA PRO A 50 -13.21 17.19 14.11
C PRO A 50 -12.37 18.46 13.98
N TYR A 51 -12.72 19.33 13.03
CA TYR A 51 -12.05 20.61 12.85
C TYR A 51 -12.61 21.68 13.80
N GLU A 52 -11.75 22.17 14.67
CA GLU A 52 -11.81 23.38 15.50
C GLU A 52 -10.82 24.44 14.99
N SER A 53 -11.29 25.67 14.79
CA SER A 53 -10.51 26.78 14.20
C SER A 53 -9.32 27.26 15.04
N ASN A 54 -9.34 26.97 16.34
CA ASN A 54 -8.34 27.46 17.30
C ASN A 54 -7.33 26.39 17.71
N LYS A 55 -7.34 25.22 17.07
CA LYS A 55 -6.40 24.13 17.31
C LYS A 55 -5.41 24.00 16.16
N SER A 56 -4.13 23.88 16.51
CA SER A 56 -3.15 23.28 15.60
C SER A 56 -3.25 21.77 15.68
N TYR A 57 -3.34 21.10 14.54
CA TYR A 57 -3.39 19.64 14.48
C TYR A 57 -1.98 19.09 14.35
N THR A 58 -1.61 18.16 15.21
CA THR A 58 -0.33 17.44 15.11
C THR A 58 -0.59 15.94 15.14
N PHE A 59 -0.16 15.25 14.09
CA PHE A 59 -0.22 13.79 14.01
C PHE A 59 1.18 13.26 13.72
N PHE A 60 1.68 12.34 14.55
CA PHE A 60 3.00 11.71 14.35
C PHE A 60 4.14 12.72 14.14
N GLY A 61 4.09 13.85 14.86
CA GLY A 61 5.07 14.93 14.75
C GLY A 61 4.87 15.87 13.55
N VAL A 62 3.86 15.63 12.72
CA VAL A 62 3.53 16.48 11.56
C VAL A 62 2.41 17.43 11.94
N GLN A 63 2.67 18.73 11.80
CA GLN A 63 1.67 19.78 12.06
C GLN A 63 0.93 20.15 10.77
N PHE A 64 -0.38 20.32 10.86
CA PHE A 64 -1.23 20.67 9.72
C PHE A 64 -2.08 21.91 10.00
N SER A 65 -2.22 22.76 8.98
CA SER A 65 -3.18 23.86 8.93
C SER A 65 -4.31 23.53 7.96
N SER A 66 -5.53 23.93 8.28
CA SER A 66 -6.65 23.79 7.35
C SER A 66 -6.44 24.66 6.10
N PRO A 67 -6.76 24.16 4.89
CA PRO A 67 -6.85 24.98 3.69
C PRO A 67 -7.83 26.14 3.91
N SER A 68 -7.47 27.35 3.47
CA SER A 68 -8.33 28.54 3.53
C SER A 68 -9.38 28.51 2.42
N GLY A 69 -10.65 28.77 2.75
CA GLY A 69 -11.73 28.94 1.76
C GLY A 69 -12.68 27.75 1.58
N VAL A 70 -12.44 26.63 2.26
CA VAL A 70 -13.36 25.46 2.28
C VAL A 70 -13.75 25.14 3.72
N ARG A 71 -15.01 24.74 3.94
CA ARG A 71 -15.46 24.29 5.27
C ARG A 71 -14.90 22.89 5.55
N THR A 72 -13.75 22.83 6.22
CA THR A 72 -13.17 21.57 6.72
C THR A 72 -14.04 21.03 7.85
N LEU A 73 -14.49 19.77 7.72
CA LEU A 73 -15.28 19.09 8.77
C LEU A 73 -14.38 18.46 9.84
N GLY A 74 -13.16 18.08 9.46
CA GLY A 74 -12.20 17.39 10.30
C GLY A 74 -11.19 16.61 9.46
N PHE A 75 -10.24 15.99 10.14
CA PHE A 75 -9.17 15.20 9.54
C PHE A 75 -9.38 13.73 9.86
N LYS A 76 -9.15 12.87 8.87
CA LYS A 76 -9.17 11.42 9.06
C LYS A 76 -7.74 10.89 9.02
N TYR A 77 -7.30 10.34 10.14
CA TYR A 77 -6.04 9.66 10.28
C TYR A 77 -6.21 8.17 10.00
N ARG A 78 -5.31 7.61 9.18
CA ARG A 78 -5.22 6.18 8.90
C ARG A 78 -3.77 5.73 8.88
N GLU A 79 -3.48 4.69 9.65
CA GLU A 79 -2.16 4.09 9.72
C GLU A 79 -2.12 2.72 9.07
N LYS A 80 -0.97 2.38 8.52
CA LYS A 80 -0.61 1.02 8.15
C LYS A 80 0.74 0.67 8.74
N ILE A 81 0.82 -0.48 9.41
CA ILE A 81 1.96 -0.87 10.23
C ILE A 81 2.48 -2.27 9.86
N ILE A 82 3.75 -2.48 10.21
CA ILE A 82 4.34 -3.80 10.40
C ILE A 82 4.47 -3.99 11.92
N PRO A 83 3.66 -4.86 12.55
CA PRO A 83 3.76 -5.06 13.99
C PRO A 83 5.10 -5.69 14.35
N LEU A 84 5.70 -5.23 15.46
CA LEU A 84 6.96 -5.78 15.96
C LEU A 84 6.76 -7.26 16.35
N GLY A 85 7.71 -8.11 15.97
CA GLY A 85 7.67 -9.55 16.23
C GLY A 85 6.66 -10.33 15.39
N HIS A 86 5.95 -9.67 14.47
CA HIS A 86 5.02 -10.35 13.56
C HIS A 86 5.77 -11.04 12.42
N PRO A 87 5.41 -12.29 12.05
CA PRO A 87 6.01 -12.97 10.90
C PRO A 87 5.86 -12.14 9.63
N LEU A 88 6.96 -11.98 8.91
CA LEU A 88 7.02 -11.13 7.72
C LEU A 88 7.44 -11.97 6.52
N TYR A 89 6.59 -12.02 5.50
CA TYR A 89 6.96 -12.58 4.20
C TYR A 89 7.72 -11.54 3.40
N VAL A 90 8.92 -11.90 2.96
CA VAL A 90 9.82 -11.02 2.21
C VAL A 90 10.33 -11.76 0.98
N ALA A 91 9.92 -11.30 -0.19
CA ALA A 91 10.44 -11.77 -1.47
C ALA A 91 11.31 -10.66 -2.08
N GLY A 92 12.60 -10.94 -2.29
CA GLY A 92 13.56 -9.97 -2.82
C GLY A 92 14.92 -10.61 -3.07
N GLU A 93 15.91 -9.79 -3.39
CA GLU A 93 17.28 -10.23 -3.61
C GLU A 93 18.13 -9.94 -2.37
N ALA A 94 18.80 -10.97 -1.87
CA ALA A 94 19.80 -10.83 -0.82
C ALA A 94 21.05 -10.18 -1.41
N ARG A 95 21.52 -9.09 -0.79
CA ARG A 95 22.72 -8.35 -1.17
C ARG A 95 23.56 -8.04 0.04
N GLN A 96 24.87 -8.06 -0.15
CA GLN A 96 25.80 -7.55 0.84
C GLN A 96 26.05 -6.07 0.56
N SER A 97 25.70 -5.21 1.51
CA SER A 97 25.93 -3.76 1.41
C SER A 97 26.57 -3.26 2.69
N ALA A 98 27.70 -2.55 2.55
CA ALA A 98 28.49 -2.03 3.66
C ALA A 98 28.80 -3.10 4.74
N GLY A 99 29.14 -4.32 4.32
CA GLY A 99 29.49 -5.44 5.21
C GLY A 99 28.32 -6.18 5.85
N ASN A 100 27.08 -5.73 5.66
CA ASN A 100 25.89 -6.35 6.25
C ASN A 100 25.01 -7.02 5.17
N LEU A 101 24.41 -8.16 5.51
CA LEU A 101 23.43 -8.83 4.66
C LEU A 101 22.10 -8.06 4.71
N ARG A 102 21.57 -7.71 3.53
CA ARG A 102 20.30 -7.01 3.39
C ARG A 102 19.48 -7.60 2.28
N ILE A 103 18.15 -7.54 2.39
CA ILE A 103 17.24 -7.89 1.30
C ILE A 103 16.73 -6.59 0.67
N GLY A 104 16.80 -6.50 -0.65
CA GLY A 104 16.34 -5.34 -1.40
C GLY A 104 15.72 -5.70 -2.74
N ARG A 105 15.33 -4.66 -3.48
CA ARG A 105 14.73 -4.79 -4.81
C ARG A 105 15.62 -5.60 -5.75
N PRO A 106 15.16 -6.67 -6.42
CA PRO A 106 15.95 -7.45 -7.36
C PRO A 106 16.62 -6.63 -8.47
N SER A 107 17.80 -7.07 -8.91
CA SER A 107 18.59 -6.45 -9.98
C SER A 107 17.97 -6.71 -11.34
N GLU A 108 17.38 -7.90 -11.49
CA GLU A 108 16.69 -8.32 -12.69
C GLU A 108 15.31 -7.66 -12.81
N LYS A 109 15.02 -7.13 -14.00
CA LYS A 109 13.71 -6.53 -14.31
C LYS A 109 12.62 -7.60 -14.27
N GLY A 110 11.48 -7.26 -13.66
CA GLY A 110 10.30 -8.11 -13.61
C GLY A 110 10.24 -9.09 -12.44
N LYS A 111 11.33 -9.22 -11.65
CA LYS A 111 11.26 -10.00 -10.40
C LYS A 111 10.51 -9.20 -9.31
N PRO A 112 9.59 -9.84 -8.57
CA PRO A 112 8.81 -9.17 -7.56
C PRO A 112 9.68 -8.75 -6.37
N PHE A 113 9.42 -7.57 -5.84
CA PHE A 113 9.93 -7.15 -4.54
C PHE A 113 8.76 -6.91 -3.60
N ILE A 114 8.53 -7.81 -2.65
CA ILE A 114 7.33 -7.83 -1.81
C ILE A 114 7.75 -7.91 -0.35
N VAL A 115 7.12 -7.07 0.49
CA VAL A 115 7.22 -7.14 1.94
C VAL A 115 5.81 -7.16 2.50
N SER A 116 5.46 -8.22 3.22
CA SER A 116 4.09 -8.53 3.56
C SER A 116 3.94 -9.07 4.99
N VAL A 117 2.99 -8.54 5.74
CA VAL A 117 2.52 -9.14 7.01
C VAL A 117 1.56 -10.32 6.80
N LYS A 118 1.14 -10.53 5.55
CA LYS A 118 0.34 -11.68 5.13
C LYS A 118 1.24 -12.87 4.80
N SER A 119 0.70 -14.08 4.97
CA SER A 119 1.42 -15.30 4.59
C SER A 119 1.62 -15.40 3.08
N GLU A 120 2.55 -16.27 2.65
CA GLU A 120 2.86 -16.49 1.24
C GLU A 120 1.61 -16.88 0.44
N GLU A 121 0.76 -17.75 1.00
CA GLU A 121 -0.45 -18.24 0.34
C GLU A 121 -1.43 -17.10 0.08
N GLU A 122 -1.56 -16.14 1.00
CA GLU A 122 -2.41 -14.97 0.81
C GLU A 122 -1.84 -13.98 -0.21
N VAL A 123 -0.52 -13.88 -0.32
CA VAL A 123 0.15 -13.03 -1.31
C VAL A 123 0.02 -13.65 -2.71
N THR A 124 0.26 -14.96 -2.84
CA THR A 124 0.19 -15.70 -4.10
C THR A 124 -1.26 -15.84 -4.58
N ALA A 125 -2.22 -16.15 -3.70
CA ALA A 125 -3.64 -16.21 -4.04
C ALA A 125 -4.18 -14.86 -4.56
N GLY A 126 -3.68 -13.75 -4.00
CA GLY A 126 -4.01 -12.40 -4.47
C GLY A 126 -3.50 -12.11 -5.89
N VAL A 127 -2.38 -12.71 -6.28
CA VAL A 127 -1.80 -12.60 -7.64
C VAL A 127 -2.51 -13.56 -8.60
N GLU A 128 -2.76 -14.80 -8.19
CA GLU A 128 -3.48 -15.78 -9.00
C GLU A 128 -4.92 -15.36 -9.31
N GLY A 129 -5.63 -14.76 -8.34
CA GLY A 129 -6.99 -14.26 -8.54
C GLY A 129 -7.06 -13.17 -9.61
N LYS A 130 -6.06 -12.28 -9.65
CA LYS A 130 -5.94 -11.23 -10.68
C LYS A 130 -5.59 -11.82 -12.05
N ALA A 131 -4.65 -12.76 -12.09
CA ALA A 131 -4.26 -13.45 -13.32
C ALA A 131 -5.43 -14.23 -13.94
N LYS A 132 -6.21 -14.96 -13.13
CA LYS A 132 -7.42 -15.67 -13.57
C LYS A 132 -8.48 -14.71 -14.10
N THR A 133 -8.74 -13.61 -13.39
CA THR A 133 -9.72 -12.59 -13.83
C THR A 133 -9.32 -11.98 -15.18
N GLN A 134 -8.04 -11.64 -15.35
CA GLN A 134 -7.53 -11.08 -16.60
C GLN A 134 -7.59 -12.09 -17.76
N PHE A 135 -7.33 -13.36 -17.48
CA PHE A 135 -7.49 -14.45 -18.45
C PHE A 135 -8.94 -14.63 -18.90
N TYR A 136 -9.90 -14.63 -17.97
CA TYR A 136 -11.33 -14.72 -18.30
C TYR A 136 -11.84 -13.50 -19.07
N ILE A 137 -11.40 -12.28 -18.73
CA ILE A 137 -11.70 -11.06 -19.50
C ILE A 137 -11.13 -11.18 -20.92
N GLY A 138 -9.90 -11.68 -21.06
CA GLY A 138 -9.29 -11.93 -22.36
C GLY A 138 -10.10 -12.88 -23.23
N ILE A 139 -10.55 -14.01 -22.66
CA ILE A 139 -11.43 -14.96 -23.36
C ILE A 139 -12.76 -14.29 -23.75
N ALA A 140 -13.39 -13.56 -22.83
CA ALA A 140 -14.64 -12.88 -23.10
C ALA A 140 -14.53 -11.87 -24.25
N LEU A 141 -13.45 -11.09 -24.32
CA LEU A 141 -13.19 -10.15 -25.41
C LEU A 141 -13.01 -10.84 -26.77
N VAL A 142 -12.32 -12.00 -26.80
CA VAL A 142 -12.15 -12.79 -28.04
C VAL A 142 -13.51 -13.30 -28.53
N VAL A 143 -14.33 -13.85 -27.63
CA VAL A 143 -15.67 -14.37 -27.97
C VAL A 143 -16.58 -13.26 -28.47
N ILE A 144 -16.59 -12.10 -27.79
CA ILE A 144 -17.37 -10.92 -28.21
C ILE A 144 -16.88 -10.42 -29.57
N GLY A 145 -15.56 -10.33 -29.77
CA GLY A 145 -14.97 -9.90 -31.04
C GLY A 145 -15.37 -10.82 -32.21
N LEU A 146 -15.36 -12.14 -31.99
CA LEU A 146 -15.81 -13.12 -32.98
C LEU A 146 -17.32 -12.99 -33.27
N ALA A 147 -18.15 -12.81 -32.23
CA ALA A 147 -19.58 -12.63 -32.41
C ALA A 147 -19.89 -11.36 -33.25
N ILE A 148 -19.23 -10.24 -32.94
CA ILE A 148 -19.37 -9.01 -33.72
C ILE A 148 -18.90 -9.22 -35.17
N ALA A 149 -17.76 -9.86 -35.38
CA ALA A 149 -17.25 -10.13 -36.73
C ALA A 149 -18.19 -10.99 -37.58
N LEU A 150 -18.93 -11.92 -36.96
CA LEU A 150 -19.89 -12.78 -37.64
C LEU A 150 -21.23 -12.08 -37.89
N PHE A 151 -21.68 -11.18 -37.02
CA PHE A 151 -22.93 -10.43 -37.18
C PHE A 151 -22.82 -9.16 -38.03
N VAL A 152 -21.60 -8.64 -38.24
CA VAL A 152 -21.33 -7.45 -39.08
C VAL A 152 -20.92 -7.85 -40.52
N LYS A 153 -20.96 -9.16 -40.85
CA LYS A 153 -20.75 -9.68 -42.19
C LYS A 153 -22.08 -9.90 -42.91
#